data_AF-A0A820JBB9-F1
#
_entry.id   AF-A0A820JBB9-F1
#
_cell.length_a   1.000
_cell.length_b   1.000
_cell.length_c   1.000
_cell.angle_alpha   90.00
_cell.angle_beta   90.00
_cell.angle_gamma   90.00
#
_symmetry.space_group_name_H-M   'P 1'
#
loop_
_entity.id
_entity.type
_entity.pdbx_description
1 polymer ?
#
loop_
_entity_poly.entity_id
_entity_poly.type
_entity_poly.pdbx_seq_one_letter_code
_entity_poly.pdbx_strand_id
1 'polypeptide(L)'
;RTSVFNLHEYIMQKNDDVHWIGSTQIYMNELRKEFNVSSTSPIRTATVLISGIGYYELYVNGQSVDPSRKLDPGWTTYEKRTLMVSYDLTPMIKGGMNAVGVKLGNGWYSQEQYVPPSASEPNYGPPRLMFALSIVFVSSETMSVVSDQTWKGRQGSIVHDSVYNGEIVDSRNDRVDWAKVGFNDSFSLWVTPEIMQSPINVAANGQLSLQDMPPIRAGVDALQFEIDNPLNLENSYLSKE
;
A
#
# COMPACT_ATOMS: atom_id res chain seq x y z
N ARG A 1 36.93 0.32 -6.69
CA ARG A 1 35.57 0.16 -7.26
C ARG A 1 34.60 0.43 -6.13
N THR A 2 33.95 1.57 -6.12
CA THR A 2 32.90 1.90 -5.13
C THR A 2 31.75 0.95 -5.41
N SER A 3 31.44 0.06 -4.47
CA SER A 3 30.27 -0.81 -4.55
C SER A 3 29.03 0.09 -4.65
N VAL A 4 28.35 0.08 -5.80
CA VAL A 4 27.05 0.73 -5.94
C VAL A 4 26.09 -0.06 -5.05
N PHE A 5 25.46 0.61 -4.09
CA PHE A 5 24.48 -0.02 -3.21
C PHE A 5 23.31 -0.55 -4.06
N ASN A 6 23.17 -1.88 -4.13
CA ASN A 6 22.06 -2.53 -4.81
C ASN A 6 20.96 -2.82 -3.79
N LEU A 7 19.89 -2.03 -3.81
CA LEU A 7 18.76 -2.18 -2.88
C LEU A 7 18.07 -3.54 -3.03
N HIS A 8 18.00 -4.08 -4.24
CA HIS A 8 17.41 -5.38 -4.48
C HIS A 8 18.22 -6.49 -3.80
N GLU A 9 19.54 -6.50 -4.00
CA GLU A 9 20.43 -7.42 -3.29
C GLU A 9 20.38 -7.22 -1.77
N TYR A 10 20.33 -5.98 -1.28
CA TYR A 10 20.24 -5.70 0.14
C TYR A 10 18.97 -6.31 0.77
N ILE A 11 17.82 -6.16 0.10
CA ILE A 11 16.54 -6.68 0.59
C ILE A 11 16.54 -8.21 0.55
N MET A 12 16.99 -8.80 -0.56
CA MET A 12 16.98 -10.25 -0.77
C MET A 12 18.02 -10.98 0.09
N GLN A 13 19.24 -10.44 0.24
CA GLN A 13 20.29 -11.04 1.08
C GLN A 13 20.00 -10.93 2.59
N LYS A 14 19.24 -9.91 3.01
CA LYS A 14 18.85 -9.74 4.41
C LYS A 14 17.63 -10.58 4.79
N ASN A 15 16.80 -10.95 3.81
CA ASN A 15 15.53 -11.62 4.03
C ASN A 15 15.22 -12.56 2.85
N ASP A 16 15.63 -13.83 2.96
CA ASP A 16 15.45 -14.83 1.89
C ASP A 16 13.96 -15.05 1.50
N ASP A 17 13.02 -14.68 2.38
CA ASP A 17 11.58 -14.94 2.23
C ASP A 17 10.74 -13.71 1.84
N VAL A 18 11.37 -12.59 1.47
CA VAL A 18 10.62 -11.39 1.08
C VAL A 18 10.08 -11.52 -0.34
N HIS A 19 8.76 -11.48 -0.49
CA HIS A 19 8.08 -11.68 -1.75
C HIS A 19 7.17 -10.50 -2.11
N TRP A 20 6.96 -10.28 -3.40
CA TRP A 20 5.80 -9.53 -3.84
C TRP A 20 4.55 -10.35 -3.56
N ILE A 21 3.58 -9.78 -2.88
CA ILE A 21 2.32 -10.45 -2.53
C ILE A 21 1.12 -9.68 -3.06
N GLY A 22 0.09 -10.38 -3.52
CA GLY A 22 -1.11 -9.78 -4.10
C GLY A 22 -2.14 -10.83 -4.46
N SER A 23 -3.00 -10.54 -5.43
CA SER A 23 -3.92 -11.55 -5.96
C SER A 23 -4.29 -11.27 -7.41
N THR A 24 -4.41 -12.34 -8.19
CA THR A 24 -5.02 -12.36 -9.51
C THR A 24 -6.51 -12.75 -9.50
N GLN A 25 -6.99 -13.26 -8.37
CA GLN A 25 -8.34 -13.84 -8.22
C GLN A 25 -9.36 -12.84 -7.65
N ILE A 26 -8.89 -11.90 -6.83
CA ILE A 26 -9.73 -10.85 -6.22
C ILE A 26 -9.04 -9.50 -6.36
N TYR A 27 -9.81 -8.42 -6.28
CA TYR A 27 -9.26 -7.08 -6.13
C TYR A 27 -8.74 -6.89 -4.70
N MET A 28 -7.53 -7.38 -4.45
CA MET A 28 -6.89 -7.35 -3.14
C MET A 28 -6.25 -6.00 -2.87
N ASN A 29 -7.02 -5.10 -2.25
CA ASN A 29 -6.58 -3.75 -1.92
C ASN A 29 -6.45 -3.48 -0.41
N GLU A 30 -6.71 -4.46 0.46
CA GLU A 30 -6.34 -4.40 1.87
C GLU A 30 -5.54 -5.65 2.26
N LEU A 31 -4.33 -5.48 2.78
CA LEU A 31 -3.46 -6.55 3.27
C LEU A 31 -3.03 -6.27 4.71
N ARG A 32 -3.09 -7.27 5.59
CA ARG A 32 -2.66 -7.16 7.00
C ARG A 32 -1.80 -8.32 7.45
N LYS A 33 -0.96 -8.06 8.45
CA LYS A 33 -0.24 -9.07 9.22
C LYS A 33 -0.13 -8.65 10.68
N GLU A 34 -0.37 -9.60 11.57
CA GLU A 34 -0.03 -9.47 12.98
C GLU A 34 1.30 -10.17 13.25
N PHE A 35 2.11 -9.61 14.14
CA PHE A 35 3.38 -10.20 14.55
C PHE A 35 3.68 -9.85 16.00
N ASN A 36 4.48 -10.71 16.65
CA ASN A 36 4.85 -10.55 18.04
C ASN A 36 6.32 -10.13 18.16
N VAL A 37 6.57 -9.00 18.82
CA VAL A 37 7.92 -8.58 19.24
C VAL A 37 8.18 -9.18 20.62
N SER A 38 8.77 -10.38 20.65
CA SER A 38 8.99 -11.16 21.88
C SER A 38 10.28 -10.82 22.63
N SER A 39 11.21 -10.07 22.01
CA SER A 39 12.46 -9.68 22.67
C SER A 39 12.18 -8.80 23.89
N THR A 40 12.88 -9.08 24.97
CA THR A 40 12.83 -8.27 26.20
C THR A 40 13.74 -7.04 26.13
N SER A 41 14.64 -6.99 25.13
CA SER A 41 15.49 -5.84 24.89
C SER A 41 14.68 -4.70 24.27
N PRO A 42 14.91 -3.42 24.68
CA PRO A 42 14.25 -2.29 24.05
C PRO A 42 14.54 -2.20 22.55
N ILE A 43 13.56 -1.75 21.77
CA ILE A 43 13.73 -1.44 20.35
C ILE A 43 14.65 -0.23 20.24
N ARG A 44 15.74 -0.38 19.47
CA ARG A 44 16.65 0.71 19.11
C ARG A 44 16.16 1.43 17.86
N THR A 45 15.82 0.66 16.82
CA THR A 45 15.29 1.16 15.56
C THR A 45 14.31 0.17 14.96
N ALA A 46 13.22 0.65 14.37
CA ALA A 46 12.35 -0.13 13.49
C ALA A 46 12.20 0.61 12.16
N THR A 47 12.75 0.08 11.07
CA THR A 47 12.73 0.74 9.76
C THR A 47 12.08 -0.18 8.74
N VAL A 48 11.11 0.33 8.01
CA VAL A 48 10.46 -0.41 6.92
C VAL A 48 10.92 0.11 5.57
N LEU A 49 11.14 -0.81 4.63
CA LEU A 49 11.17 -0.56 3.20
C LEU A 49 9.90 -1.13 2.58
N ILE A 50 9.13 -0.29 1.89
CA ILE A 50 7.82 -0.67 1.35
C ILE A 50 7.64 -0.17 -0.07
N SER A 51 6.97 -0.98 -0.89
CA SER A 51 6.36 -0.57 -2.15
C SER A 51 5.06 -1.33 -2.33
N GLY A 52 3.93 -0.63 -2.27
CA GLY A 52 2.71 -1.10 -2.92
C GLY A 52 2.68 -0.53 -4.33
N ILE A 53 2.96 -1.37 -5.32
CA ILE A 53 3.05 -0.90 -6.71
C ILE A 53 1.66 -0.58 -7.27
N GLY A 54 1.57 0.55 -7.98
CA GLY A 54 0.32 1.29 -8.12
C GLY A 54 0.37 2.45 -7.16
N TYR A 55 -0.39 2.38 -6.07
CA TYR A 55 -0.23 3.24 -4.89
C TYR A 55 -0.44 2.45 -3.59
N TYR A 56 -0.07 3.02 -2.44
CA TYR A 56 -0.41 2.46 -1.14
C TYR A 56 -0.61 3.49 -0.03
N GLU A 57 -1.29 3.05 1.02
CA GLU A 57 -1.27 3.68 2.34
C GLU A 57 -0.85 2.64 3.40
N LEU A 58 0.10 3.01 4.26
CA LEU A 58 0.62 2.13 5.32
C LEU A 58 0.04 2.51 6.68
N TYR A 59 -0.36 1.49 7.43
CA TYR A 59 -0.92 1.57 8.77
C TYR A 59 -0.14 0.68 9.73
N VAL A 60 0.09 1.17 10.95
CA VAL A 60 0.68 0.42 12.06
C VAL A 60 -0.23 0.58 13.27
N ASN A 61 -0.67 -0.54 13.85
CA ASN A 61 -1.52 -0.57 15.04
C ASN A 61 -2.79 0.31 14.90
N GLY A 62 -3.37 0.34 13.69
CA GLY A 62 -4.56 1.12 13.35
C GLY A 62 -4.31 2.60 12.99
N GLN A 63 -3.07 3.08 13.06
CA GLN A 63 -2.72 4.48 12.74
C GLN A 63 -2.00 4.55 11.38
N SER A 64 -2.37 5.54 10.55
CA SER A 64 -1.64 5.83 9.32
C SER A 64 -0.22 6.30 9.65
N VAL A 65 0.78 5.75 8.95
CA VAL A 65 2.20 6.05 9.22
C VAL A 65 2.58 7.47 8.82
N ASP A 66 2.12 7.95 7.66
CA ASP A 66 2.22 9.35 7.26
C ASP A 66 0.97 9.72 6.46
N PRO A 67 -0.08 10.24 7.12
CA PRO A 67 -1.35 10.56 6.46
C PRO A 67 -1.24 11.71 5.46
N SER A 68 -0.14 12.49 5.52
CA SER A 68 0.06 13.62 4.63
C SER A 68 0.74 13.24 3.31
N ARG A 69 1.36 12.05 3.22
CA ARG A 69 1.81 11.47 1.95
C ARG A 69 0.62 10.90 1.19
N LYS A 70 0.61 11.12 -0.12
CA LYS A 70 -0.42 10.64 -1.04
C LYS A 70 0.25 10.07 -2.28
N LEU A 71 -0.43 9.15 -2.95
CA LEU A 71 -0.01 8.62 -4.25
C LEU A 71 1.45 8.10 -4.26
N ASP A 72 1.86 7.45 -3.17
CA ASP A 72 3.15 6.77 -3.08
C ASP A 72 3.04 5.31 -3.53
N PRO A 73 4.10 4.72 -4.11
CA PRO A 73 5.31 5.40 -4.56
C PRO A 73 5.07 6.17 -5.87
N GLY A 74 6.03 7.00 -6.25
CA GLY A 74 5.99 7.71 -7.52
C GLY A 74 5.96 6.79 -8.75
N TRP A 75 5.44 7.32 -9.86
CA TRP A 75 5.35 6.61 -11.13
C TRP A 75 6.70 6.53 -11.85
N THR A 76 7.02 5.33 -12.34
CA THR A 76 8.20 5.03 -13.14
C THR A 76 7.86 4.03 -14.24
N THR A 77 8.79 3.78 -15.17
CA THR A 77 8.76 2.55 -15.98
C THR A 77 9.10 1.37 -15.07
N TYR A 78 8.08 0.71 -14.52
CA TYR A 78 8.22 -0.26 -13.43
C TYR A 78 9.21 -1.39 -13.72
N GLU A 79 9.21 -1.91 -14.96
CA GLU A 79 10.16 -2.94 -15.42
C GLU A 79 11.63 -2.51 -15.32
N LYS A 80 11.92 -1.21 -15.52
CA LYS A 80 13.27 -0.66 -15.42
C LYS A 80 13.61 -0.23 -14.00
N ARG A 81 12.65 0.35 -13.30
CA ARG A 81 12.84 0.89 -11.96
C ARG A 81 11.53 0.85 -11.20
N THR A 82 11.51 0.19 -10.05
CA THR A 82 10.40 0.26 -9.10
C THR A 82 10.88 0.94 -7.83
N LEU A 83 10.14 1.96 -7.39
CA LEU A 83 10.52 2.78 -6.24
C LEU A 83 10.07 2.14 -4.93
N MET A 84 10.91 2.27 -3.90
CA MET A 84 10.60 1.92 -2.52
C MET A 84 10.69 3.15 -1.64
N VAL A 85 9.84 3.19 -0.62
CA VAL A 85 9.83 4.24 0.39
C VAL A 85 10.31 3.64 1.71
N SER A 86 11.08 4.43 2.45
CA SER A 86 11.53 4.08 3.80
C SER A 86 10.78 4.89 4.84
N TYR A 87 10.34 4.24 5.92
CA TYR A 87 9.81 4.92 7.11
C TYR A 87 10.53 4.47 8.37
N ASP A 88 10.74 5.40 9.29
CA ASP A 88 11.09 5.11 10.67
C ASP A 88 9.81 4.79 11.46
N LEU A 89 9.60 3.52 11.75
CA LEU A 89 8.48 3.02 12.55
C LEU A 89 8.84 2.83 14.03
N THR A 90 10.05 3.22 14.47
CA THR A 90 10.48 3.11 15.87
C THR A 90 9.45 3.64 16.87
N PRO A 91 8.79 4.80 16.65
CA PRO A 91 7.79 5.30 17.60
C PRO A 91 6.45 4.55 17.56
N MET A 92 6.18 3.73 16.54
CA MET A 92 4.89 3.07 16.32
C MET A 92 4.88 1.58 16.70
N ILE A 93 6.06 0.96 16.77
CA ILE A 93 6.23 -0.44 17.16
C ILE A 93 6.47 -0.55 18.67
N LYS A 94 5.81 -1.51 19.31
CA LYS A 94 5.91 -1.80 20.74
C LYS A 94 6.34 -3.24 20.99
N GLY A 95 6.75 -3.55 22.23
CA GLY A 95 6.89 -4.93 22.68
C GLY A 95 5.54 -5.66 22.68
N GLY A 96 5.57 -6.97 22.43
CA GLY A 96 4.37 -7.80 22.31
C GLY A 96 3.74 -7.71 20.91
N MET A 97 2.41 -7.89 20.86
CA MET A 97 1.67 -7.94 19.59
C MET A 97 1.59 -6.58 18.91
N ASN A 98 1.84 -6.58 17.61
CA ASN A 98 1.67 -5.47 16.69
C ASN A 98 0.91 -5.92 15.44
N ALA A 99 0.30 -4.97 14.74
CA ALA A 99 -0.34 -5.18 13.46
C ALA A 99 0.15 -4.15 12.44
N VAL A 100 0.39 -4.61 11.21
CA VAL A 100 0.59 -3.76 10.03
C VAL A 100 -0.54 -3.99 9.05
N GLY A 101 -1.00 -2.91 8.43
CA GLY A 101 -2.01 -2.92 7.38
C GLY A 101 -1.55 -2.07 6.22
N VAL A 102 -1.79 -2.52 4.99
CA VAL A 102 -1.51 -1.78 3.77
C VAL A 102 -2.76 -1.73 2.91
N LYS A 103 -3.21 -0.52 2.55
CA LYS A 103 -4.14 -0.34 1.44
C LYS A 103 -3.35 -0.24 0.15
N LEU A 104 -3.79 -0.92 -0.91
CA LEU A 104 -3.22 -0.79 -2.25
C LEU A 104 -4.20 -0.04 -3.15
N GLY A 105 -3.67 0.72 -4.10
CA GLY A 105 -4.44 1.31 -5.20
C GLY A 105 -3.85 0.90 -6.54
N ASN A 106 -4.68 0.91 -7.58
CA ASN A 106 -4.26 0.56 -8.95
C ASN A 106 -3.15 1.47 -9.46
N GLY A 107 -3.27 2.77 -9.20
CA GLY A 107 -2.36 3.81 -9.67
C GLY A 107 -2.04 3.70 -11.16
N TRP A 108 -0.81 4.03 -11.53
CA TRP A 108 -0.33 3.90 -12.90
C TRP A 108 0.08 2.48 -13.29
N TYR A 109 0.03 1.53 -12.35
CA TYR A 109 0.43 0.14 -12.59
C TYR A 109 -0.71 -0.69 -13.21
N SER A 110 -1.94 -0.50 -12.70
CA SER A 110 -3.13 -1.24 -13.13
C SER A 110 -4.18 -0.29 -13.73
N GLN A 111 -3.84 0.37 -14.84
CA GLN A 111 -4.54 1.57 -15.34
C GLN A 111 -6.01 1.36 -15.77
N GLU A 112 -6.42 0.13 -16.00
CA GLU A 112 -7.81 -0.26 -16.25
C GLU A 112 -8.03 -1.53 -15.45
N GLN A 113 -9.04 -1.55 -14.57
CA GLN A 113 -9.39 -2.76 -13.83
C GLN A 113 -9.39 -3.94 -14.81
N TYR A 114 -8.56 -4.94 -14.50
CA TYR A 114 -8.35 -6.14 -15.31
C TYR A 114 -9.66 -6.58 -16.00
N VAL A 115 -9.75 -6.33 -17.30
CA VAL A 115 -10.80 -6.89 -18.15
C VAL A 115 -10.28 -8.26 -18.59
N PRO A 116 -11.03 -9.37 -18.36
CA PRO A 116 -10.64 -10.70 -18.84
C PRO A 116 -10.41 -10.71 -20.38
N PRO A 117 -9.71 -11.72 -20.93
CA PRO A 117 -8.75 -11.61 -22.05
C PRO A 117 -9.36 -11.40 -23.46
N SER A 118 -10.29 -10.47 -23.60
CA SER A 118 -10.84 -10.00 -24.88
C SER A 118 -10.75 -8.49 -25.06
N ALA A 119 -10.19 -7.75 -24.11
CA ALA A 119 -9.83 -6.35 -24.23
C ALA A 119 -8.34 -6.20 -23.93
N SER A 120 -7.67 -5.31 -24.65
CA SER A 120 -6.24 -4.98 -24.55
C SER A 120 -5.64 -5.17 -23.16
N GLU A 121 -4.54 -5.92 -23.10
CA GLU A 121 -3.76 -6.24 -21.89
C GLU A 121 -3.61 -5.01 -20.97
N PRO A 122 -4.08 -5.04 -19.70
CA PRO A 122 -3.74 -4.00 -18.75
C PRO A 122 -2.22 -3.99 -18.58
N ASN A 123 -1.59 -2.84 -18.83
CA ASN A 123 -0.16 -2.71 -19.15
C ASN A 123 0.87 -3.39 -18.21
N TYR A 124 0.52 -3.85 -16.98
CA TYR A 124 1.42 -4.60 -16.09
C TYR A 124 0.77 -5.70 -15.21
N GLY A 125 -0.46 -5.52 -14.73
CA GLY A 125 -1.18 -6.50 -13.89
C GLY A 125 -1.76 -5.91 -12.59
N PRO A 126 -2.25 -6.75 -11.65
CA PRO A 126 -2.88 -6.28 -10.43
C PRO A 126 -1.86 -5.70 -9.42
N PRO A 127 -2.28 -4.76 -8.55
CA PRO A 127 -1.45 -4.23 -7.47
C PRO A 127 -0.86 -5.34 -6.60
N ARG A 128 0.33 -5.07 -6.06
CA ARG A 128 1.07 -6.01 -5.20
C ARG A 128 1.99 -5.27 -4.24
N LEU A 129 2.26 -5.91 -3.12
CA LEU A 129 3.01 -5.36 -2.00
C LEU A 129 4.37 -6.05 -1.86
N MET A 130 5.41 -5.24 -1.73
CA MET A 130 6.70 -5.61 -1.14
C MET A 130 6.85 -4.88 0.19
N PHE A 131 7.09 -5.60 1.28
CA PHE A 131 7.21 -5.05 2.63
C PHE A 131 8.38 -5.73 3.35
N ALA A 132 9.32 -4.96 3.86
CA ALA A 132 10.43 -5.46 4.66
C ALA A 132 10.69 -4.51 5.84
N LEU A 133 10.20 -4.90 7.01
CA LEU A 133 10.48 -4.22 8.28
C LEU A 133 11.67 -4.89 8.97
N SER A 134 12.69 -4.10 9.31
CA SER A 134 13.81 -4.51 10.15
C SER A 134 13.72 -3.82 11.51
N ILE A 135 13.69 -4.61 12.57
CA ILE A 135 13.72 -4.16 13.96
C ILE A 135 15.08 -4.53 14.53
N VAL A 136 15.79 -3.56 15.08
CA VAL A 136 17.06 -3.76 15.76
C VAL A 136 16.89 -3.38 17.22
N PHE A 137 17.28 -4.28 18.11
CA PHE A 137 17.19 -4.08 19.55
C PHE A 137 18.49 -3.48 20.11
N VAL A 138 18.44 -2.95 21.32
CA VAL A 138 19.63 -2.43 22.02
C VAL A 138 20.67 -3.53 22.27
N SER A 139 20.22 -4.78 22.44
CA SER A 139 21.08 -5.97 22.52
C SER A 139 21.83 -6.29 21.21
N SER A 140 21.55 -5.57 20.12
CA SER A 140 21.99 -5.85 18.74
C SER A 140 21.35 -7.09 18.09
N GLU A 141 20.42 -7.75 18.77
CA GLU A 141 19.50 -8.70 18.15
C GLU A 141 18.68 -7.99 17.04
N THR A 142 18.31 -8.74 16.01
CA THR A 142 17.47 -8.23 14.93
C THR A 142 16.28 -9.13 14.68
N MET A 143 15.14 -8.54 14.37
CA MET A 143 13.93 -9.22 13.91
C MET A 143 13.50 -8.61 12.59
N SER A 144 12.95 -9.43 11.68
CA SER A 144 12.33 -8.97 10.46
C SER A 144 10.86 -9.37 10.36
N VAL A 145 10.08 -8.53 9.69
CA VAL A 145 8.70 -8.82 9.28
C VAL A 145 8.61 -8.53 7.80
N VAL A 146 8.31 -9.55 7.00
CA VAL A 146 8.32 -9.48 5.54
C VAL A 146 6.95 -9.74 4.93
N SER A 147 6.75 -9.27 3.70
CA SER A 147 5.65 -9.68 2.81
C SER A 147 5.85 -11.13 2.37
N ASP A 148 4.93 -11.99 2.79
CA ASP A 148 4.92 -13.43 2.54
C ASP A 148 3.47 -13.96 2.59
N GLN A 149 3.28 -15.28 2.47
CA GLN A 149 1.96 -15.91 2.48
C GLN A 149 1.32 -16.03 3.89
N THR A 150 1.96 -15.50 4.94
CA THR A 150 1.34 -15.42 6.28
C THR A 150 0.48 -14.16 6.45
N TRP A 151 0.56 -13.22 5.49
CA TRP A 151 -0.36 -12.10 5.39
C TRP A 151 -1.77 -12.58 5.08
N LYS A 152 -2.75 -11.72 5.37
CA LYS A 152 -4.13 -11.89 4.96
C LYS A 152 -4.53 -10.70 4.11
N GLY A 153 -5.22 -10.94 3.00
CA GLY A 153 -5.73 -9.90 2.13
C GLY A 153 -7.22 -10.03 1.87
N ARG A 154 -7.84 -8.93 1.45
CA ARG A 154 -9.24 -8.89 1.02
C ARG A 154 -9.48 -7.74 0.05
N GLN A 155 -10.69 -7.71 -0.50
CA GLN A 155 -11.26 -6.50 -1.07
C GLN A 155 -11.83 -5.62 0.06
N GLY A 156 -11.38 -4.37 0.12
CA GLY A 156 -11.82 -3.33 1.05
C GLY A 156 -13.02 -2.53 0.51
N SER A 157 -13.20 -1.33 1.04
CA SER A 157 -14.31 -0.43 0.66
C SER A 157 -14.13 0.25 -0.68
N ILE A 158 -12.90 0.48 -1.12
CA ILE A 158 -12.62 0.90 -2.48
C ILE A 158 -12.88 -0.30 -3.38
N VAL A 159 -13.95 -0.26 -4.17
CA VAL A 159 -14.31 -1.37 -5.10
C VAL A 159 -13.80 -1.13 -6.51
N HIS A 160 -13.47 0.13 -6.81
CA HIS A 160 -12.81 0.54 -8.05
C HIS A 160 -11.99 1.80 -7.81
N ASP A 161 -10.76 1.86 -8.32
CA ASP A 161 -9.97 3.07 -8.43
C ASP A 161 -9.25 3.17 -9.79
N SER A 162 -9.14 4.39 -10.30
CA SER A 162 -8.41 4.71 -11.52
C SER A 162 -7.91 6.14 -11.44
N VAL A 163 -6.69 6.36 -11.94
CA VAL A 163 -6.12 7.72 -12.03
C VAL A 163 -6.95 8.60 -12.96
N TYR A 164 -7.60 8.01 -13.97
CA TYR A 164 -8.44 8.75 -14.92
C TYR A 164 -9.90 8.83 -14.50
N ASN A 165 -10.45 7.72 -13.98
CA ASN A 165 -11.89 7.58 -13.78
C ASN A 165 -12.35 7.78 -12.33
N GLY A 166 -11.43 8.13 -11.42
CA GLY A 166 -11.72 8.33 -10.01
C GLY A 166 -11.91 7.03 -9.24
N GLU A 167 -12.60 7.13 -8.11
CA GLU A 167 -12.77 6.05 -7.14
C GLU A 167 -14.26 5.79 -6.86
N ILE A 168 -14.63 4.51 -6.77
CA ILE A 168 -15.93 4.06 -6.28
C ILE A 168 -15.72 3.39 -4.93
N VAL A 169 -16.39 3.93 -3.92
CA VAL A 169 -16.32 3.46 -2.53
C VAL A 169 -17.67 2.91 -2.11
N ASP A 170 -17.65 1.67 -1.60
CA ASP A 170 -18.76 1.06 -0.89
C ASP A 170 -18.45 0.99 0.61
N SER A 171 -18.92 1.99 1.36
CA SER A 171 -18.69 2.08 2.80
C SER A 171 -19.29 0.93 3.61
N ARG A 172 -20.18 0.10 3.03
CA ARG A 172 -20.68 -1.12 3.71
C ARG A 172 -19.56 -2.16 3.92
N ASN A 173 -18.51 -2.07 3.11
CA ASN A 173 -17.32 -2.93 3.19
C ASN A 173 -16.22 -2.34 4.09
N ASP A 174 -16.41 -1.14 4.65
CA ASP A 174 -15.46 -0.59 5.61
C ASP A 174 -15.37 -1.50 6.84
N ARG A 175 -14.14 -1.72 7.28
CA ARG A 175 -13.85 -2.45 8.50
C ARG A 175 -12.99 -1.58 9.38
N VAL A 176 -13.64 -0.92 10.33
CA VAL A 176 -12.97 -0.15 11.37
C VAL A 176 -11.98 -1.07 12.07
N ASP A 177 -10.80 -0.54 12.37
CA ASP A 177 -9.76 -1.24 13.12
C ASP A 177 -9.17 -2.50 12.46
N TRP A 178 -9.38 -2.70 11.15
CA TRP A 178 -8.80 -3.83 10.41
C TRP A 178 -7.27 -3.94 10.54
N ALA A 179 -6.58 -2.80 10.71
CA ALA A 179 -5.13 -2.73 10.90
C ALA A 179 -4.69 -2.76 12.39
N LYS A 180 -5.57 -3.12 13.34
CA LYS A 180 -5.22 -3.34 14.76
C LYS A 180 -4.99 -4.82 15.05
N VAL A 181 -4.28 -5.08 16.16
CA VAL A 181 -4.08 -6.43 16.73
C VAL A 181 -5.41 -7.02 17.17
N GLY A 182 -5.57 -8.33 17.01
CA GLY A 182 -6.78 -9.06 17.43
C GLY A 182 -8.02 -8.73 16.59
N PHE A 183 -7.84 -8.07 15.44
CA PHE A 183 -8.94 -7.82 14.52
C PHE A 183 -9.48 -9.15 14.01
N ASN A 184 -10.77 -9.37 14.24
CA ASN A 184 -11.50 -10.53 13.78
C ASN A 184 -12.81 -10.05 13.15
N ASP A 185 -12.97 -10.32 11.87
CA ASP A 185 -14.17 -9.99 11.12
C ASP A 185 -14.80 -11.28 10.60
N SER A 186 -15.99 -11.58 11.09
CA SER A 186 -16.77 -12.74 10.65
C SER A 186 -17.60 -12.46 9.39
N PHE A 187 -17.68 -11.20 8.95
CA PHE A 187 -18.52 -10.77 7.82
C PHE A 187 -17.76 -10.64 6.50
N SER A 188 -16.42 -10.65 6.52
CA SER A 188 -15.62 -10.60 5.29
C SER A 188 -14.66 -11.77 5.22
N LEU A 189 -14.52 -12.31 4.01
CA LEU A 189 -13.52 -13.34 3.75
C LEU A 189 -12.14 -12.68 3.60
N TRP A 190 -11.23 -13.05 4.50
CA TRP A 190 -9.80 -12.76 4.39
C TRP A 190 -9.08 -13.97 3.81
N VAL A 191 -8.35 -13.79 2.73
CA VAL A 191 -7.65 -14.86 2.00
C VAL A 191 -6.14 -14.69 2.09
N THR A 192 -5.41 -15.79 1.96
CA THR A 192 -3.95 -15.77 1.83
C THR A 192 -3.56 -15.16 0.48
N PRO A 193 -2.64 -14.18 0.43
CA PRO A 193 -2.18 -13.62 -0.84
C PRO A 193 -1.30 -14.60 -1.62
N GLU A 194 -1.27 -14.41 -2.93
CA GLU A 194 -0.41 -15.11 -3.88
C GLU A 194 0.98 -14.48 -3.88
N ILE A 195 2.02 -15.30 -4.09
CA ILE A 195 3.34 -14.79 -4.45
C ILE A 195 3.28 -14.32 -5.90
N MET A 196 3.51 -13.03 -6.09
CA MET A 196 3.44 -12.36 -7.38
C MET A 196 4.84 -12.25 -7.99
N GLN A 197 4.90 -12.22 -9.33
CA GLN A 197 6.14 -11.92 -10.01
C GLN A 197 6.61 -10.50 -9.68
N SER A 198 7.93 -10.32 -9.66
CA SER A 198 8.51 -8.99 -9.52
C SER A 198 8.13 -8.11 -10.71
N PRO A 199 7.78 -6.84 -10.49
CA PRO A 199 7.47 -5.92 -11.58
C PRO A 199 8.71 -5.46 -12.34
N ILE A 200 9.93 -5.66 -11.78
CA ILE A 200 11.19 -5.32 -12.45
C ILE A 200 11.64 -6.47 -13.36
N ASN A 201 12.17 -6.12 -14.53
CA ASN A 201 12.81 -7.06 -15.43
C ASN A 201 14.30 -7.15 -15.11
N VAL A 202 14.66 -8.05 -14.18
CA VAL A 202 16.06 -8.26 -13.75
C VAL A 202 16.97 -8.63 -14.94
N ALA A 203 16.46 -9.40 -15.90
CA ALA A 203 17.22 -9.77 -17.11
C ALA A 203 17.56 -8.57 -18.02
N ALA A 204 16.79 -7.48 -17.91
CA ALA A 204 17.01 -6.21 -18.61
C ALA A 204 17.61 -5.12 -17.70
N ASN A 205 18.27 -5.50 -16.59
CA ASN A 205 18.84 -4.59 -15.59
C ASN A 205 17.80 -3.71 -14.86
N GLY A 206 16.57 -4.19 -14.74
CA GLY A 206 15.55 -3.57 -13.89
C GLY A 206 15.95 -3.63 -12.42
N GLN A 207 15.69 -2.56 -11.66
CA GLN A 207 16.14 -2.45 -10.27
C GLN A 207 15.09 -1.86 -9.32
N LEU A 208 15.20 -2.24 -8.04
CA LEU A 208 14.56 -1.50 -6.96
C LEU A 208 15.40 -0.28 -6.62
N SER A 209 14.77 0.86 -6.35
CA SER A 209 15.46 2.09 -5.96
C SER A 209 14.69 2.80 -4.87
N LEU A 210 15.38 3.49 -3.96
CA LEU A 210 14.70 4.38 -3.02
C LEU A 210 14.10 5.55 -3.79
N GLN A 211 12.92 6.00 -3.37
CA GLN A 211 12.34 7.24 -3.86
C GLN A 211 13.20 8.42 -3.38
N ASP A 212 13.87 9.07 -4.33
CA ASP A 212 14.81 10.17 -4.12
C ASP A 212 14.20 11.54 -4.47
N MET A 213 12.86 11.63 -4.41
CA MET A 213 12.10 12.86 -4.65
C MET A 213 11.14 13.16 -3.49
N PRO A 214 10.78 14.44 -3.27
CA PRO A 214 9.75 14.80 -2.32
C PRO A 214 8.46 14.03 -2.60
N PRO A 215 7.78 13.49 -1.57
CA PRO A 215 6.51 12.82 -1.78
C PRO A 215 5.42 13.79 -2.21
N ILE A 216 4.42 13.26 -2.92
CA ILE A 216 3.18 13.99 -3.16
C ILE A 216 2.46 14.13 -1.82
N ARG A 217 1.99 15.35 -1.54
CA ARG A 217 1.18 15.68 -0.37
C ARG A 217 -0.03 16.48 -0.82
N ALA A 218 -1.14 16.36 -0.10
CA ALA A 218 -2.29 17.23 -0.35
C ALA A 218 -1.88 18.69 -0.10
N GLY A 219 -2.28 19.59 -1.00
CA GLY A 219 -2.09 21.02 -0.83
C GLY A 219 -3.04 21.61 0.22
N VAL A 220 -3.03 22.93 0.36
CA VAL A 220 -4.05 23.62 1.16
C VAL A 220 -5.43 23.40 0.53
N ASP A 221 -6.44 23.19 1.37
CA ASP A 221 -7.81 23.06 0.91
C ASP A 221 -8.22 24.33 0.15
N ALA A 222 -8.72 24.15 -1.07
CA ALA A 222 -9.37 25.24 -1.78
C ALA A 222 -10.73 25.50 -1.10
N LEU A 223 -10.94 26.70 -0.58
CA LEU A 223 -12.22 27.10 -0.02
C LEU A 223 -13.28 27.09 -1.11
N GLN A 224 -14.39 26.40 -0.85
CA GLN A 224 -15.57 26.46 -1.69
C GLN A 224 -16.15 27.89 -1.61
N PHE A 225 -16.25 28.56 -2.75
CA PHE A 225 -17.01 29.81 -2.86
C PHE A 225 -18.44 29.48 -3.32
N GLU A 226 -19.40 30.25 -2.82
CA GLU A 226 -20.79 30.14 -3.26
C GLU A 226 -20.91 30.52 -4.74
N ILE A 227 -21.68 29.70 -5.47
CA ILE A 227 -22.19 30.08 -6.78
C ILE A 227 -23.56 30.71 -6.52
N ASP A 228 -23.59 32.04 -6.46
CA ASP A 228 -24.86 32.77 -6.62
C ASP A 228 -25.36 32.48 -8.02
N ASN A 229 -26.42 31.68 -8.14
CA ASN A 229 -27.06 31.43 -9.42
C ASN A 229 -27.95 32.64 -9.75
N PRO A 230 -27.56 33.56 -10.67
CA PRO A 230 -28.33 34.77 -10.93
C PRO A 230 -29.54 34.51 -11.85
N LEU A 231 -29.87 33.23 -12.10
CA LEU A 231 -31.03 32.86 -12.90
C LEU A 231 -32.29 32.94 -12.04
N ASN A 232 -32.96 34.09 -12.16
CA ASN A 232 -34.37 34.36 -11.89
C ASN A 232 -35.20 33.11 -11.54
N LEU A 233 -35.59 33.03 -10.26
CA LEU A 233 -36.58 32.12 -9.69
C LEU A 233 -38.01 32.40 -10.20
N GLU A 234 -38.23 32.46 -11.51
CA GLU A 234 -39.60 32.57 -12.07
C GLU A 234 -40.09 31.31 -12.79
N ASN A 235 -39.28 30.27 -12.98
CA ASN A 235 -39.75 29.04 -13.65
C ASN A 235 -39.12 27.74 -13.10
N SER A 236 -39.23 27.48 -11.79
CA SER A 236 -38.95 26.14 -11.27
C SER A 236 -40.21 25.26 -11.32
N TYR A 237 -40.17 24.24 -12.20
CA TYR A 237 -41.21 23.24 -12.43
C TYR A 237 -41.35 22.24 -11.28
N LEU A 238 -41.66 22.71 -10.07
CA LEU A 238 -42.06 21.84 -8.97
C LEU A 238 -43.24 22.46 -8.21
N SER A 239 -44.36 22.65 -8.90
CA SER A 239 -45.66 22.64 -8.23
C SER A 239 -46.06 21.18 -7.98
N LYS A 240 -46.04 20.76 -6.72
CA LYS A 240 -46.76 19.57 -6.26
C LYS A 240 -48.26 19.81 -6.45
N GLU A 241 -48.89 19.02 -7.30
CA GLU A 241 -50.28 18.58 -7.10
C GLU A 241 -50.27 17.27 -6.30
#